data_AF-A0A0G3CC56-F1
#
_entry.id   AF-A0A0G3CC56-F1
#
_cell.length_a   1.000
_cell.length_b   1.000
_cell.length_c   1.000
_cell.angle_alpha   90.00
_cell.angle_beta   90.00
_cell.angle_gamma   90.00
#
_symmetry.space_group_name_H-M   'P 1'
#
loop_
_entity.id
_entity.type
_entity.pdbx_description
1 polymer ?
#
loop_
_entity_poly.entity_id
_entity_poly.type
_entity_poly.pdbx_seq_one_letter_code
_entity_poly.pdbx_strand_id
1 'polypeptide(L)'
;MPREFTPKDIEIFNKLAPEARGSLISREAGHQFPFILRPVSHKFAESSEDFRKRLERLDPEELDYLVGLALEGKEDVRSLDEDLEELVSVVSEKLSPEKAKQLKDFVGIF
;
A
#
# COMPACT_ATOMS: atom_id res chain seq x y z
N MET A 1 -9.79 15.56 7.43
CA MET A 1 -9.41 15.79 6.02
C MET A 1 -8.56 14.61 5.57
N PRO A 2 -8.67 14.15 4.31
CA PRO A 2 -7.74 13.15 3.78
C PRO A 2 -6.31 13.70 3.88
N ARG A 3 -5.34 12.81 4.08
CA ARG A 3 -3.92 13.17 4.08
C ARG A 3 -3.55 13.77 2.73
N GLU A 4 -2.81 14.88 2.73
CA GLU A 4 -2.20 15.39 1.50
C GLU A 4 -1.06 14.47 1.06
N PHE A 5 -1.07 14.09 -0.21
CA PHE A 5 -0.04 13.23 -0.77
C PHE A 5 1.19 14.08 -1.07
N THR A 6 2.32 13.68 -0.51
CA THR A 6 3.64 14.20 -0.85
C THR A 6 4.04 13.73 -2.25
N PRO A 7 5.05 14.35 -2.89
CA PRO A 7 5.58 13.87 -4.17
C PRO A 7 5.95 12.38 -4.15
N LYS A 8 6.54 11.88 -3.05
CA LYS A 8 6.90 10.46 -2.90
C LYS A 8 5.67 9.56 -2.90
N ASP A 9 4.58 9.97 -2.26
CA ASP A 9 3.32 9.21 -2.26
C ASP A 9 2.75 9.08 -3.67
N ILE A 10 2.82 10.16 -4.45
CA ILE A 10 2.33 10.20 -5.83
C ILE A 10 3.18 9.29 -6.73
N GLU A 11 4.50 9.32 -6.57
CA GLU A 11 5.42 8.43 -7.28
C GLU A 11 5.12 6.96 -7.00
N ILE A 12 4.98 6.59 -5.71
CA ILE A 12 4.63 5.22 -5.30
C ILE A 12 3.27 4.82 -5.85
N PHE A 13 2.24 5.66 -5.69
CA PHE A 13 0.91 5.38 -6.20
C PHE A 13 0.91 5.14 -7.72
N ASN A 14 1.66 5.95 -8.48
CA ASN A 14 1.75 5.79 -9.93
C ASN A 14 2.51 4.53 -10.36
N LYS A 15 3.48 4.04 -9.56
CA LYS A 15 4.11 2.73 -9.80
C LYS A 15 3.13 1.59 -9.56
N LEU A 16 2.35 1.68 -8.48
CA LEU A 16 1.38 0.66 -8.09
C LEU A 16 0.16 0.62 -9.01
N ALA A 17 -0.34 1.77 -9.47
CA ALA A 17 -1.53 1.93 -10.30
C ALA A 17 -1.29 2.88 -11.50
N PRO A 18 -0.42 2.52 -12.46
CA PRO A 18 -0.11 3.36 -13.63
C PRO A 18 -1.34 3.72 -14.48
N GLU A 19 -2.36 2.87 -14.48
CA GLU A 19 -3.65 3.08 -15.14
C GLU A 19 -4.46 4.27 -14.58
N ALA A 20 -4.14 4.71 -13.36
CA ALA A 20 -4.71 5.91 -12.76
C ALA A 20 -4.21 7.19 -13.47
N ARG A 21 -3.13 7.11 -14.25
CA ARG A 21 -2.54 8.23 -15.02
C ARG A 21 -2.30 9.49 -14.18
N GLY A 22 -1.82 9.33 -12.95
CA GLY A 22 -1.59 10.44 -12.02
C GLY A 22 -2.85 10.97 -11.32
N SER A 23 -4.03 10.42 -11.58
CA SER A 23 -5.27 10.81 -10.89
C SER A 23 -5.34 10.15 -9.51
N LEU A 24 -5.24 10.97 -8.47
CA LEU A 24 -5.43 10.55 -7.07
C LEU A 24 -6.89 10.67 -6.62
N ILE A 25 -7.79 11.05 -7.53
CA ILE A 25 -9.22 11.27 -7.23
C ILE A 25 -9.98 9.97 -7.47
N SER A 26 -10.74 9.56 -6.46
CA SER A 26 -11.73 8.49 -6.59
C SER A 26 -12.85 8.94 -7.52
N ARG A 27 -13.04 8.25 -8.65
CA ARG A 27 -14.13 8.57 -9.60
C ARG A 27 -15.51 8.47 -8.97
N GLU A 28 -15.72 7.51 -8.07
CA GLU A 28 -17.01 7.32 -7.38
C GLU A 28 -17.26 8.34 -6.28
N ALA A 29 -16.22 8.73 -5.54
CA ALA A 29 -16.38 9.56 -4.34
C ALA A 29 -16.14 11.05 -4.59
N GLY A 30 -15.56 11.42 -5.73
CA GLY A 30 -15.29 12.81 -6.11
C GLY A 30 -14.22 13.52 -5.28
N HIS A 31 -13.49 12.79 -4.42
CA HIS A 31 -12.43 13.32 -3.59
C HIS A 31 -11.14 12.49 -3.70
N GLN A 32 -10.03 13.06 -3.23
CA GLN A 32 -8.73 12.39 -3.21
C GLN A 32 -8.77 11.12 -2.35
N PHE A 33 -8.02 10.10 -2.73
CA PHE A 33 -7.80 8.93 -1.90
C PHE A 33 -7.12 9.32 -0.58
N PRO A 34 -7.60 8.79 0.57
CA PRO A 34 -6.97 9.07 1.86
C PRO A 34 -5.69 8.26 2.11
N PHE A 35 -5.48 7.18 1.34
CA PHE A 35 -4.46 6.14 1.53
C PHE A 35 -3.95 5.65 0.17
N ILE A 36 -2.75 5.08 0.12
CA ILE A 36 -2.15 4.55 -1.13
C ILE A 36 -2.60 3.10 -1.35
N LEU A 37 -2.45 2.24 -0.34
CA LEU A 37 -2.60 0.80 -0.50
C LEU A 37 -4.06 0.39 -0.65
N ARG A 38 -4.96 1.01 0.11
CA ARG A 38 -6.40 0.69 0.04
C ARG A 38 -6.99 0.82 -1.37
N PRO A 39 -6.85 1.95 -2.09
CA PRO A 39 -7.35 2.01 -3.47
C PRO A 39 -6.60 1.06 -4.40
N VAL A 40 -5.30 0.83 -4.21
CA VAL A 40 -4.52 -0.13 -5.01
C VAL A 40 -5.09 -1.54 -4.87
N SER A 41 -5.37 -2.00 -3.65
CA SER A 41 -6.00 -3.29 -3.36
C SER A 41 -7.46 -3.34 -3.85
N HIS A 42 -8.30 -2.39 -3.43
CA HIS A 42 -9.76 -2.50 -3.62
C HIS A 42 -10.27 -2.09 -5.01
N LYS A 43 -9.49 -1.32 -5.78
CA LYS A 43 -9.97 -0.72 -7.03
C LYS A 43 -9.12 -1.03 -8.25
N PHE A 44 -7.82 -1.28 -8.05
CA PHE A 44 -6.88 -1.46 -9.15
C PHE A 44 -6.44 -2.91 -9.27
N ALA A 45 -6.18 -3.59 -8.16
CA ALA A 45 -5.85 -5.01 -8.17
C ALA A 45 -7.07 -5.84 -8.55
N GLU A 46 -6.88 -6.80 -9.45
CA GLU A 46 -7.93 -7.74 -9.85
C GLU A 46 -7.95 -9.02 -8.98
N SER A 47 -6.88 -9.24 -8.21
CA SER A 47 -6.71 -10.34 -7.25
C SER A 47 -5.56 -10.04 -6.30
N SER A 48 -5.41 -10.82 -5.22
CA SER A 48 -4.24 -10.71 -4.33
C SER A 48 -2.92 -10.99 -5.03
N GLU A 49 -2.91 -11.88 -6.01
CA GLU A 49 -1.73 -12.11 -6.85
C GLU A 49 -1.38 -10.87 -7.69
N ASP A 50 -2.36 -10.15 -8.23
CA ASP A 50 -2.13 -8.88 -8.92
C ASP A 50 -1.67 -7.79 -7.96
N PHE A 51 -2.25 -7.72 -6.76
CA PHE A 51 -1.79 -6.81 -5.70
C PHE A 51 -0.33 -7.06 -5.34
N ARG A 52 0.09 -8.32 -5.14
CA ARG A 52 1.48 -8.71 -4.95
C ARG A 52 2.37 -8.22 -6.09
N LYS A 53 2.00 -8.50 -7.35
CA LYS A 53 2.75 -8.05 -8.54
C LYS A 53 2.90 -6.54 -8.62
N ARG A 54 1.91 -5.78 -8.12
CA ARG A 54 1.99 -4.32 -8.01
C ARG A 54 3.01 -3.90 -6.96
N LEU A 55 2.96 -4.48 -5.75
CA LEU A 55 3.96 -4.24 -4.70
C LEU A 55 5.38 -4.60 -5.16
N GLU A 56 5.52 -5.62 -6.02
CA GLU A 56 6.80 -6.02 -6.59
C GLU A 56 7.45 -4.93 -7.47
N ARG A 57 6.71 -3.92 -7.93
CA ARG A 57 7.24 -2.77 -8.68
C ARG A 57 7.99 -1.76 -7.81
N LEU A 58 7.81 -1.81 -6.49
CA LEU A 58 8.49 -0.93 -5.56
C LEU A 58 9.90 -1.41 -5.26
N ASP A 59 10.84 -0.49 -5.14
CA ASP A 59 12.14 -0.79 -4.57
C ASP A 59 12.04 -0.97 -3.03
N PRO A 60 13.09 -1.49 -2.36
CA PRO A 60 13.07 -1.67 -0.91
C PRO A 60 12.85 -0.36 -0.13
N GLU A 61 13.38 0.78 -0.58
CA GLU A 61 13.22 2.06 0.14
C GLU A 61 11.77 2.55 0.07
N GLU A 62 11.12 2.38 -1.07
CA GLU A 62 9.71 2.70 -1.28
C GLU A 62 8.77 1.81 -0.47
N LEU A 63 9.09 0.52 -0.40
CA LEU A 63 8.33 -0.41 0.41
C LEU A 63 8.50 -0.13 1.90
N ASP A 64 9.72 0.17 2.36
CA ASP A 64 9.97 0.54 3.76
C ASP A 64 9.26 1.85 4.13
N TYR A 65 9.21 2.82 3.21
CA TYR A 65 8.43 4.03 3.38
C TYR A 65 6.93 3.73 3.59
N LEU A 66 6.33 2.85 2.79
CA LEU A 66 4.92 2.43 2.98
C LEU A 66 4.69 1.74 4.31
N VAL A 67 5.60 0.84 4.72
CA VAL A 67 5.53 0.19 6.03
C VAL A 67 5.61 1.24 7.15
N GLY A 68 6.50 2.23 7.03
CA GLY A 68 6.59 3.36 7.95
C GLY A 68 5.28 4.12 8.08
N LEU A 69 4.65 4.48 6.95
CA LEU A 69 3.33 5.13 6.97
C LEU A 69 2.27 4.27 7.66
N ALA A 70 2.28 2.95 7.44
CA ALA A 70 1.38 2.02 8.11
C ALA A 70 1.55 2.04 9.63
N LEU A 71 2.80 1.92 10.11
CA LEU A 71 3.13 1.95 11.54
C LEU A 71 2.78 3.29 12.20
N GLU A 72 2.81 4.38 11.44
CA GLU A 72 2.36 5.72 11.89
C GLU A 72 0.84 5.92 11.80
N GLY A 73 0.08 4.95 11.29
CA GLY A 73 -1.36 5.06 11.06
C GLY A 73 -1.76 6.01 9.92
N LYS A 74 -0.81 6.34 9.04
CA LYS A 74 -0.99 7.18 7.84
C LYS A 74 -1.29 6.38 6.57
N GLU A 75 -1.25 5.05 6.66
CA GLU A 75 -1.63 4.10 5.62
C GLU A 75 -2.62 3.08 6.19
N ASP A 76 -3.62 2.68 5.40
CA ASP A 76 -4.64 1.72 5.82
C ASP A 76 -4.32 0.31 5.32
N VAL A 77 -3.62 -0.44 6.16
CA VAL A 77 -3.28 -1.86 5.92
C VAL A 77 -4.29 -2.82 6.54
N ARG A 78 -5.14 -2.34 7.47
CA ARG A 78 -6.12 -3.20 8.17
C ARG A 78 -7.32 -3.53 7.30
N SER A 79 -7.62 -2.69 6.30
CA SER A 79 -8.69 -2.94 5.34
C SER A 79 -8.27 -3.81 4.15
N LEU A 80 -7.07 -4.39 4.14
CA LEU A 80 -6.55 -5.13 2.98
C LEU A 80 -7.05 -6.58 2.89
N ASP A 81 -7.73 -7.09 3.92
CA ASP A 81 -8.28 -8.45 3.94
C ASP A 81 -7.24 -9.51 3.49
N GLU A 82 -7.52 -10.28 2.43
CA GLU A 82 -6.61 -11.29 1.86
C GLU A 82 -5.30 -10.70 1.32
N ASP A 83 -5.31 -9.45 0.86
CA ASP A 83 -4.13 -8.76 0.32
C ASP A 83 -3.10 -8.40 1.40
N LEU A 84 -3.50 -8.43 2.68
CA LEU A 84 -2.59 -8.19 3.80
C LEU A 84 -1.50 -9.26 3.89
N GLU A 85 -1.83 -10.52 3.61
CA GLU A 85 -0.85 -11.60 3.61
C GLU A 85 0.20 -11.41 2.52
N GLU A 86 -0.21 -10.96 1.34
CA GLU A 86 0.69 -10.64 0.24
C GLU A 86 1.59 -9.44 0.56
N LEU A 87 1.06 -8.38 1.18
CA LEU A 87 1.86 -7.26 1.66
C LEU A 87 2.95 -7.72 2.63
N VAL A 88 2.56 -8.51 3.62
CA VAL A 88 3.47 -9.05 4.64
C VAL A 88 4.54 -9.95 4.00
N SER A 89 4.16 -10.78 3.03
CA SER A 89 5.08 -11.65 2.30
C SER A 89 6.13 -10.84 1.55
N VAL A 90 5.71 -9.85 0.76
CA VAL A 90 6.62 -8.97 0.00
C VAL A 90 7.53 -8.16 0.93
N VAL A 91 7.01 -7.68 2.06
CA VAL A 91 7.82 -7.01 3.08
C VAL A 91 8.88 -7.94 3.67
N SER A 92 8.53 -9.20 3.94
CA SER A 92 9.48 -10.19 4.45
C SER A 92 10.57 -10.52 3.44
N GLU A 93 10.22 -10.59 2.15
CA GLU A 93 11.13 -10.94 1.07
C GLU A 93 12.07 -9.78 0.69
N LYS A 94 11.57 -8.54 0.63
CA LYS A 94 12.32 -7.37 0.15
C LYS A 94 12.99 -6.55 1.24
N LEU A 95 12.43 -6.52 2.46
CA LEU A 95 12.97 -5.75 3.57
C LEU A 95 13.64 -6.69 4.58
N SER A 96 12.84 -7.34 5.41
CA SER A 96 13.30 -8.38 6.32
C SER A 96 12.12 -9.08 7.03
N PRO A 97 12.31 -10.30 7.54
CA PRO A 97 11.34 -10.98 8.39
C PRO A 97 10.95 -10.17 9.65
N GLU A 98 11.90 -9.44 10.25
CA GLU A 98 11.65 -8.59 11.40
C GLU A 98 10.70 -7.44 11.07
N LYS A 99 10.84 -6.86 9.87
CA LYS A 99 9.96 -5.79 9.39
C LYS A 99 8.55 -6.30 9.12
N ALA A 100 8.44 -7.48 8.52
CA ALA A 100 7.15 -8.15 8.34
C ALA A 100 6.49 -8.46 9.70
N LYS A 101 7.27 -8.91 10.68
CA LYS A 101 6.78 -9.13 12.05
C LYS A 101 6.27 -7.83 12.70
N GLN A 102 6.99 -6.71 12.56
CA GLN A 102 6.51 -5.41 13.06
C GLN A 102 5.15 -5.03 12.46
N LEU A 103 4.97 -5.26 11.17
CA LEU A 103 3.70 -5.00 10.49
C LEU A 103 2.58 -5.91 11.01
N LYS A 104 2.85 -7.22 11.17
CA LYS A 104 1.92 -8.20 11.76
C LYS A 104 1.50 -7.82 13.18
N ASP A 105 2.48 -7.46 14.02
CA ASP A 105 2.25 -7.03 15.40
C ASP A 105 1.35 -5.77 15.44
N PHE A 106 1.54 -4.83 14.50
CA PHE A 106 0.71 -3.62 14.40
C PHE A 106 -0.75 -3.88 13.99
N VAL A 107 -0.98 -4.86 13.11
CA VAL A 107 -2.34 -5.25 12.68
C VAL A 107 -3.01 -6.22 13.65
N GLY A 108 -2.27 -6.79 14.62
CA GLY A 108 -2.80 -7.69 15.64
C GLY A 108 -2.99 -9.14 15.17
N ILE A 109 -2.19 -9.57 14.18
CA ILE A 109 -2.20 -10.94 13.65
C ILE A 109 -0.97 -11.64 14.21
N PHE A 110 -1.17 -12.56 15.16
CA PHE A 110 -0.13 -13.28 15.90
C PHE A 110 0.01 -14.73 15.42
#